data_AF-A0A3N4MGU7-F1
#
_entry.id   AF-A0A3N4MGU7-F1
#
_cell.length_a   1.000
_cell.length_b   1.000
_cell.length_c   1.000
_cell.angle_alpha   90.00
_cell.angle_beta   90.00
_cell.angle_gamma   90.00
#
_symmetry.space_group_name_H-M   'P 1'
#
loop_
_entity.id
_entity.type
_entity.pdbx_description
1 polymer ?
#
loop_
_entity_poly.entity_id
_entity_poly.type
_entity_poly.pdbx_seq_one_letter_code
_entity_poly.pdbx_strand_id
1 'polypeptide(L)'
;MYISAIYHKPGKRRLITSCVMAGILCITGGACKKLQPANDIPPDAAVNLFNASQVIQATGPFDQKKIYVDGYDTTGSQYVYFNYQSGRPLEYPVETLAPGTVPGIPYMRLQAGSHEFTFTNAAKFKAGDISSDFPAGTLHQLYLADGIPASDSLATYNVLRVEEDRRQPAGKVRVRFVHLSPDAGNFKMYRMDANNNRLFSGLPAEITYGAASPYAELDTAGAINQRLVLHYFQGADTLSSLLSTSVPAEPGTSYVIVINGFKGKHAIKNPTGRSQSGTVEYETINFEATLAGYVRRSY
;
A
#
# COMPACT_ATOMS: atom_id res chain seq x y z
N MET A 1 -24.77 7.47 21.56
CA MET A 1 -25.07 6.02 21.58
C MET A 1 -23.89 5.33 20.90
N TYR A 2 -22.89 4.91 21.67
CA TYR A 2 -21.65 4.32 21.15
C TYR A 2 -21.81 2.80 21.11
N ILE A 3 -21.82 2.22 19.91
CA ILE A 3 -21.79 0.77 19.73
C ILE A 3 -20.31 0.37 19.69
N SER A 4 -19.82 -0.19 20.80
CA SER A 4 -18.52 -0.87 20.86
C SER A 4 -18.70 -2.27 20.27
N ALA A 5 -18.03 -2.54 19.15
CA ALA A 5 -17.98 -3.88 18.57
C ALA A 5 -17.02 -4.74 19.41
N ILE A 6 -17.59 -5.74 20.07
CA ILE A 6 -16.86 -6.74 20.86
C ILE A 6 -16.14 -7.68 19.89
N TYR A 7 -14.81 -7.66 19.90
CA TYR A 7 -13.96 -8.61 19.19
C TYR A 7 -14.04 -9.97 19.89
N HIS A 8 -14.55 -11.00 19.21
CA HIS A 8 -14.65 -12.35 19.75
C HIS A 8 -13.38 -13.13 19.41
N LYS A 9 -12.50 -13.34 20.40
CA LYS A 9 -11.34 -14.25 20.28
C LYS A 9 -11.80 -15.69 20.55
N PRO A 10 -11.56 -16.67 19.66
CA PRO A 10 -11.83 -18.07 19.97
C PRO A 10 -10.74 -18.65 20.89
N GLY A 11 -11.18 -19.19 22.03
CA GLY A 11 -10.60 -20.36 22.71
C GLY A 11 -9.19 -20.27 23.29
N LYS A 12 -9.04 -19.74 24.52
CA LYS A 12 -7.99 -20.19 25.46
C LYS A 12 -8.60 -20.98 26.61
N ARG A 13 -8.17 -22.24 26.75
CA ARG A 13 -8.52 -23.16 27.85
C ARG A 13 -8.18 -22.52 29.20
N ARG A 14 -9.15 -22.43 30.10
CA ARG A 14 -8.95 -22.01 31.49
C ARG A 14 -8.32 -23.14 32.28
N LEU A 15 -7.13 -22.91 32.84
CA LEU A 15 -6.70 -23.63 34.04
C LEU A 15 -7.51 -23.08 35.22
N ILE A 16 -8.19 -23.98 35.94
CA ILE A 16 -8.85 -23.69 37.20
C ILE A 16 -7.78 -23.80 38.29
N THR A 17 -7.38 -22.68 38.88
CA THR A 17 -6.60 -22.65 40.12
C THR A 17 -7.51 -22.14 41.22
N SER A 18 -7.87 -23.03 42.14
CA SER A 18 -8.64 -22.72 43.36
C SER A 18 -7.80 -21.84 44.29
N CYS A 19 -8.25 -20.63 44.56
CA CYS A 19 -7.76 -19.81 45.68
C CYS A 19 -8.73 -19.93 46.86
N VAL A 20 -8.18 -20.33 48.00
CA VAL A 20 -8.82 -20.42 49.30
C VAL A 20 -9.17 -19.01 49.80
N MET A 21 -10.43 -18.79 50.18
CA MET A 21 -10.86 -17.57 50.88
C MET A 21 -10.38 -17.58 52.33
N ALA A 22 -9.62 -16.57 52.71
CA ALA A 22 -9.48 -16.15 54.10
C ALA A 22 -9.96 -14.69 54.19
N GLY A 23 -11.03 -14.48 54.96
CA GLY A 23 -11.67 -13.18 55.13
C GLY A 23 -10.89 -12.29 56.08
N ILE A 24 -10.72 -11.02 55.69
CA ILE A 24 -10.47 -9.92 56.62
C ILE A 24 -11.39 -8.77 56.23
N LEU A 25 -12.27 -8.44 57.18
CA LEU A 25 -13.18 -7.31 57.22
C LEU A 25 -12.37 -6.04 57.51
N CYS A 26 -12.39 -5.06 56.60
CA CYS A 26 -12.01 -3.68 56.91
C CYS A 26 -13.03 -2.71 56.31
N ILE A 27 -13.55 -1.87 57.20
CA ILE A 27 -14.59 -0.86 57.00
C ILE A 27 -13.92 0.47 56.59
N THR A 28 -14.66 1.30 55.86
CA THR A 28 -14.53 2.74 55.54
C THR A 28 -14.08 3.14 54.12
N GLY A 29 -15.09 3.37 53.25
CA GLY A 29 -15.38 4.71 52.72
C GLY A 29 -14.50 5.32 51.61
N GLY A 30 -13.44 4.68 51.15
CA GLY A 30 -12.70 5.12 49.96
C GLY A 30 -13.20 4.40 48.73
N ALA A 31 -13.76 5.12 47.74
CA ALA A 31 -14.09 4.56 46.43
C ALA A 31 -12.81 3.96 45.82
N CYS A 32 -12.65 2.65 45.98
CA CYS A 32 -11.54 1.89 45.43
C CYS A 32 -11.75 1.87 43.91
N LYS A 33 -11.25 2.89 43.22
CA LYS A 33 -11.07 2.84 41.77
C LYS A 33 -10.16 1.64 41.54
N LYS A 34 -10.76 0.54 41.10
CA LYS A 34 -10.03 -0.61 40.58
C LYS A 34 -9.03 -0.02 39.60
N LEU A 35 -7.74 -0.04 39.94
CA LEU A 35 -6.67 0.27 39.00
C LEU A 35 -6.84 -0.78 37.90
N GLN A 36 -7.58 -0.39 36.87
CA GLN A 36 -7.59 -1.13 35.63
C GLN A 36 -6.12 -1.09 35.22
N PRO A 37 -5.41 -2.23 35.13
CA PRO A 37 -4.04 -2.22 34.62
C PRO A 37 -4.12 -1.42 33.33
N ALA A 38 -3.19 -0.46 33.15
CA ALA A 38 -3.06 0.21 31.87
C ALA A 38 -3.15 -0.90 30.84
N ASN A 39 -4.20 -0.87 30.01
CA ASN A 39 -4.30 -1.86 28.96
C ASN A 39 -3.10 -1.53 28.08
N ASP A 40 -2.02 -2.29 28.26
CA ASP A 40 -0.85 -2.34 27.38
C ASP A 40 -1.34 -2.96 26.08
N ILE A 41 -2.23 -2.25 25.39
CA ILE A 41 -2.57 -2.52 24.01
C ILE A 41 -1.26 -2.23 23.30
N PRO A 42 -0.60 -3.26 22.74
CA PRO A 42 0.62 -3.05 21.98
C PRO A 42 0.36 -1.97 20.93
N PRO A 43 1.29 -1.04 20.69
CA PRO A 43 1.05 0.01 19.72
C PRO A 43 0.67 -0.62 18.38
N ASP A 44 -0.42 -0.16 17.77
CA ASP A 44 -0.87 -0.65 16.48
C ASP A 44 0.22 -0.49 15.41
N ALA A 45 0.27 -1.42 14.47
CA ALA A 45 0.90 -1.19 13.18
C ALA A 45 0.00 -0.29 12.31
N ALA A 46 0.56 0.25 11.24
CA ALA A 46 -0.16 1.11 10.31
C ALA A 46 0.10 0.65 8.87
N VAL A 47 -0.96 0.46 8.09
CA VAL A 47 -0.88 -0.10 6.73
C VAL A 47 -1.57 0.83 5.73
N ASN A 48 -0.93 1.12 4.61
CA ASN A 48 -1.55 1.70 3.42
C ASN A 48 -1.80 0.59 2.39
N LEU A 49 -2.92 0.66 1.68
CA LEU A 49 -3.29 -0.27 0.61
C LEU A 49 -3.38 0.53 -0.68
N PHE A 50 -2.68 0.09 -1.73
CA PHE A 50 -2.66 0.76 -3.03
C PHE A 50 -2.96 -0.24 -4.15
N ASN A 51 -3.98 0.06 -4.96
CA ASN A 51 -4.29 -0.72 -6.15
C ASN A 51 -3.56 -0.16 -7.36
N ALA A 52 -2.44 -0.78 -7.75
CA ALA A 52 -1.74 -0.46 -9.00
C ALA A 52 -2.23 -1.28 -10.20
N SER A 53 -3.10 -2.28 -9.99
CA SER A 53 -3.59 -3.19 -11.04
C SER A 53 -4.62 -2.52 -11.95
N GLN A 54 -4.29 -2.42 -13.23
CA GLN A 54 -5.20 -1.95 -14.26
C GLN A 54 -6.29 -2.96 -14.58
N VAL A 55 -5.99 -4.25 -14.46
CA VAL A 55 -7.00 -5.32 -14.63
C VAL A 55 -8.09 -5.19 -13.56
N ILE A 56 -7.72 -5.03 -12.29
CA ILE A 56 -8.70 -4.83 -11.22
C ILE A 56 -9.40 -3.48 -11.36
N GLN A 57 -8.71 -2.42 -11.80
CA GLN A 57 -9.36 -1.12 -12.01
C GLN A 57 -10.39 -1.15 -13.15
N ALA A 58 -10.14 -1.87 -14.23
CA ALA A 58 -11.03 -1.96 -15.39
C ALA A 58 -12.31 -2.78 -15.15
N THR A 59 -12.41 -3.53 -14.05
CA THR A 59 -13.45 -4.55 -13.86
C THR A 59 -14.41 -4.17 -12.75
N GLY A 60 -15.68 -3.95 -13.10
CA GLY A 60 -16.74 -3.60 -12.15
C GLY A 60 -16.52 -2.30 -11.36
N PRO A 61 -17.52 -1.88 -10.58
CA PRO A 61 -17.43 -0.70 -9.72
C PRO A 61 -16.48 -0.93 -8.54
N PHE A 62 -15.91 0.17 -8.02
CA PHE A 62 -14.87 0.12 -6.98
C PHE A 62 -15.34 -0.48 -5.65
N ASP A 63 -16.62 -0.34 -5.32
CA ASP A 63 -17.27 -0.86 -4.11
C ASP A 63 -17.49 -2.39 -4.14
N GLN A 64 -17.15 -3.05 -5.25
CA GLN A 64 -17.13 -4.50 -5.37
C GLN A 64 -15.72 -5.09 -5.22
N LYS A 65 -14.68 -4.25 -5.23
CA LYS A 65 -13.27 -4.66 -5.10
C LYS A 65 -12.91 -4.69 -3.62
N LYS A 66 -12.75 -5.89 -3.07
CA LYS A 66 -12.64 -6.09 -1.63
C LYS A 66 -11.27 -6.60 -1.23
N ILE A 67 -10.81 -6.15 -0.07
CA ILE A 67 -9.63 -6.64 0.61
C ILE A 67 -10.09 -7.23 1.94
N TYR A 68 -9.81 -8.50 2.15
CA TYR A 68 -10.13 -9.20 3.38
C TYR A 68 -8.88 -9.26 4.25
N VAL A 69 -9.05 -9.11 5.56
CA VAL A 69 -7.96 -9.13 6.56
C VAL A 69 -8.27 -10.21 7.59
N ASP A 70 -7.33 -11.13 7.80
CA ASP A 70 -7.41 -12.25 8.78
C ASP A 70 -8.59 -13.21 8.59
N GLY A 71 -9.13 -13.29 7.37
CA GLY A 71 -10.15 -14.25 7.02
C GLY A 71 -10.81 -13.94 5.68
N TYR A 72 -10.94 -14.95 4.82
CA TYR A 72 -11.59 -14.83 3.52
C TYR A 72 -13.04 -15.32 3.59
N ASP A 73 -13.95 -14.46 4.09
CA ASP A 73 -15.38 -14.74 4.09
C ASP A 73 -16.10 -13.93 3.02
N THR A 74 -16.38 -14.56 1.88
CA THR A 74 -17.10 -13.93 0.76
C THR A 74 -18.59 -13.67 1.03
N THR A 75 -19.11 -14.21 2.13
CA THR A 75 -20.48 -14.02 2.65
C THR A 75 -20.54 -12.95 3.74
N GLY A 76 -19.41 -12.67 4.39
CA GLY A 76 -19.26 -11.69 5.46
C GLY A 76 -19.30 -10.24 4.98
N SER A 77 -19.63 -9.34 5.92
CA SER A 77 -19.72 -7.89 5.70
C SER A 77 -18.44 -7.15 6.07
N GLN A 78 -17.43 -7.82 6.62
CA GLN A 78 -16.21 -7.21 7.12
C GLN A 78 -15.09 -7.29 6.08
N TYR A 79 -14.88 -6.20 5.36
CA TYR A 79 -13.82 -6.07 4.37
C TYR A 79 -13.39 -4.60 4.27
N VAL A 80 -12.18 -4.40 3.76
CA VAL A 80 -11.57 -3.08 3.53
C VAL A 80 -11.62 -2.78 2.04
N TYR A 81 -11.76 -1.50 1.70
CA TYR A 81 -11.74 -1.01 0.33
C TYR A 81 -10.40 -0.36 0.01
N PHE A 82 -10.06 -0.33 -1.28
CA PHE A 82 -8.99 0.55 -1.76
C PHE A 82 -9.33 2.04 -1.61
N ASN A 83 -10.63 2.38 -1.54
CA ASN A 83 -11.11 3.74 -1.35
C ASN A 83 -11.51 3.98 0.12
N TYR A 84 -10.79 4.89 0.78
CA TYR A 84 -10.67 5.08 2.22
C TYR A 84 -11.77 5.94 2.86
N GLN A 85 -13.05 5.78 2.47
CA GLN A 85 -14.15 6.59 3.05
C GLN A 85 -14.85 5.97 4.27
N SER A 86 -14.43 4.81 4.79
CA SER A 86 -15.15 4.13 5.88
C SER A 86 -14.61 4.44 7.27
N GLY A 87 -14.94 5.62 7.81
CA GLY A 87 -15.10 5.88 9.26
C GLY A 87 -13.95 5.60 10.25
N ARG A 88 -12.75 5.20 9.80
CA ARG A 88 -11.58 4.97 10.65
C ARG A 88 -10.67 6.19 10.66
N PRO A 89 -10.10 6.57 11.82
CA PRO A 89 -9.14 7.67 11.88
C PRO A 89 -7.90 7.31 11.07
N LEU A 90 -7.59 8.12 10.06
CA LEU A 90 -6.39 7.98 9.24
C LEU A 90 -5.21 8.60 10.00
N GLU A 91 -4.07 7.92 9.99
CA GLU A 91 -2.81 8.55 10.39
C GLU A 91 -2.30 9.40 9.22
N TYR A 92 -1.74 10.58 9.54
CA TYR A 92 -1.09 11.50 8.59
C TYR A 92 -0.09 10.75 7.68
N PRO A 93 0.20 11.20 6.44
CA PRO A 93 -0.39 12.35 5.74
C PRO A 93 -1.85 12.11 5.35
N VAL A 94 -2.73 13.00 5.81
CA VAL A 94 -4.14 13.02 5.39
C VAL A 94 -4.18 13.59 3.98
N GLU A 95 -4.94 12.97 3.08
CA GLU A 95 -5.09 13.47 1.72
C GLU A 95 -5.66 14.89 1.72
N THR A 96 -4.84 15.86 1.35
CA THR A 96 -5.33 17.16 0.91
C THR A 96 -5.71 17.01 -0.55
N LEU A 97 -7.02 17.05 -0.86
CA LEU A 97 -7.52 16.99 -2.24
C LEU A 97 -7.48 18.35 -2.95
N ALA A 98 -6.56 19.24 -2.55
CA ALA A 98 -6.43 20.54 -3.19
C ALA A 98 -5.83 20.36 -4.60
N PRO A 99 -6.35 21.05 -5.62
CA PRO A 99 -5.72 21.04 -6.93
C PRO A 99 -4.23 21.43 -6.84
N GLY A 100 -3.37 20.62 -7.45
CA GLY A 100 -1.92 20.87 -7.46
C GLY A 100 -1.14 20.34 -6.26
N THR A 101 -1.78 19.76 -5.23
CA THR A 101 -1.06 19.08 -4.14
C THR A 101 -0.76 17.63 -4.48
N VAL A 102 0.41 17.13 -4.07
CA VAL A 102 0.74 15.72 -4.16
C VAL A 102 -0.09 14.94 -3.13
N PRO A 103 -0.86 13.91 -3.53
CA PRO A 103 -1.71 13.16 -2.61
C PRO A 103 -0.87 12.47 -1.54
N GLY A 104 -1.36 12.49 -0.30
CA GLY A 104 -0.76 11.79 0.83
C GLY A 104 -0.91 10.27 0.72
N ILE A 105 -0.13 9.54 1.51
CA ILE A 105 -0.29 8.11 1.75
C ILE A 105 -1.03 7.95 3.09
N PRO A 106 -2.36 7.74 3.10
CA PRO A 106 -3.10 7.54 4.34
C PRO A 106 -2.88 6.12 4.88
N TYR A 107 -2.78 5.98 6.20
CA TYR A 107 -2.61 4.67 6.84
C TYR A 107 -3.82 4.28 7.69
N MET A 108 -4.25 3.02 7.58
CA MET A 108 -5.16 2.39 8.53
C MET A 108 -4.38 1.76 9.68
N ARG A 109 -4.86 1.93 10.91
CA ARG A 109 -4.36 1.21 12.07
C ARG A 109 -4.80 -0.26 12.04
N LEU A 110 -3.87 -1.13 12.38
CA LEU A 110 -4.05 -2.57 12.49
C LEU A 110 -3.35 -3.03 13.78
N GLN A 111 -3.93 -3.99 14.48
CA GLN A 111 -3.25 -4.58 15.64
C GLN A 111 -1.85 -5.06 15.22
N ALA A 112 -0.84 -4.96 16.07
CA ALA A 112 0.45 -5.56 15.77
C ALA A 112 0.36 -7.09 15.71
N GLY A 113 1.10 -7.71 14.79
CA GLY A 113 1.23 -9.16 14.65
C GLY A 113 1.12 -9.67 13.21
N SER A 114 0.86 -10.98 13.08
CA SER A 114 0.72 -11.63 11.78
C SER A 114 -0.68 -11.43 11.21
N HIS A 115 -0.74 -10.95 9.98
CA HIS A 115 -1.97 -10.71 9.24
C HIS A 115 -1.91 -11.30 7.84
N GLU A 116 -3.07 -11.77 7.38
CA GLU A 116 -3.29 -12.19 5.99
C GLU A 116 -4.18 -11.17 5.29
N PHE A 117 -3.72 -10.67 4.13
CA PHE A 117 -4.51 -9.81 3.25
C PHE A 117 -4.86 -10.59 2.00
N THR A 118 -6.16 -10.71 1.69
CA THR A 118 -6.63 -11.29 0.42
C THR A 118 -7.32 -10.24 -0.43
N PHE A 119 -6.82 -10.03 -1.64
CA PHE A 119 -7.33 -9.08 -2.62
C PHE A 119 -8.27 -9.79 -3.60
N THR A 120 -9.37 -9.14 -3.96
CA THR A 120 -10.35 -9.69 -4.91
C THR A 120 -10.72 -8.74 -6.02
N ASN A 121 -11.10 -9.30 -7.17
CA ASN A 121 -11.76 -8.56 -8.23
C ASN A 121 -13.25 -8.34 -7.92
N ALA A 122 -13.97 -7.60 -8.78
CA ALA A 122 -15.39 -7.30 -8.58
C ALA A 122 -16.28 -8.56 -8.49
N ALA A 123 -15.88 -9.64 -9.16
CA ALA A 123 -16.56 -10.94 -9.12
C ALA A 123 -16.15 -11.82 -7.92
N LYS A 124 -15.42 -11.25 -6.94
CA LYS A 124 -14.90 -11.93 -5.74
C LYS A 124 -13.97 -13.12 -6.04
N PHE A 125 -13.32 -13.13 -7.20
CA PHE A 125 -12.19 -14.04 -7.42
C PHE A 125 -10.95 -13.47 -6.73
N LYS A 126 -10.18 -14.35 -6.09
CA LYS A 126 -8.90 -14.00 -5.47
C LYS A 126 -7.93 -13.52 -6.55
N ALA A 127 -7.51 -12.27 -6.45
CA ALA A 127 -6.50 -11.66 -7.31
C ALA A 127 -5.10 -11.94 -6.73
N GLY A 128 -4.93 -11.80 -5.42
CA GLY A 128 -3.67 -12.12 -4.76
C GLY A 128 -3.83 -12.10 -3.25
N ASP A 129 -2.77 -12.49 -2.56
CA ASP A 129 -2.70 -12.46 -1.11
C ASP A 129 -1.27 -12.26 -0.62
N ILE A 130 -1.17 -11.84 0.63
CA ILE A 130 0.08 -11.80 1.37
C ILE A 130 -0.19 -12.09 2.84
N SER A 131 0.62 -12.97 3.43
CA SER A 131 0.71 -13.17 4.87
C SER A 131 2.01 -12.58 5.39
N SER A 132 1.92 -11.72 6.39
CA SER A 132 3.06 -10.92 6.84
C SER A 132 2.93 -10.58 8.33
N ASP A 133 4.07 -10.42 9.01
CA ASP A 133 4.13 -9.83 10.34
C ASP A 133 4.24 -8.30 10.26
N PHE A 134 3.49 -7.62 11.12
CA PHE A 134 3.38 -6.16 11.19
C PHE A 134 3.71 -5.71 12.62
N PRO A 135 5.00 -5.43 12.93
CA PRO A 135 5.41 -5.07 14.27
C PRO A 135 4.78 -3.77 14.77
N ALA A 136 4.67 -3.66 16.09
CA ALA A 136 4.09 -2.50 16.75
C ALA A 136 4.83 -1.19 16.38
N GLY A 137 4.08 -0.13 16.05
CA GLY A 137 4.65 1.18 15.71
C GLY A 137 5.30 1.29 14.33
N THR A 138 5.21 0.25 13.48
CA THR A 138 5.73 0.28 12.11
C THR A 138 4.68 0.73 11.10
N LEU A 139 5.15 1.24 9.96
CA LEU A 139 4.32 1.64 8.83
C LEU A 139 4.62 0.73 7.64
N HIS A 140 3.58 0.31 6.93
CA HIS A 140 3.70 -0.58 5.79
C HIS A 140 2.84 -0.09 4.64
N GLN A 141 3.30 -0.31 3.41
CA GLN A 141 2.52 -0.11 2.21
C GLN A 141 2.37 -1.46 1.51
N LEU A 142 1.14 -1.84 1.19
CA LEU A 142 0.84 -3.01 0.37
C LEU A 142 0.36 -2.53 -0.99
N TYR A 143 1.04 -2.99 -2.04
CA TYR A 143 0.69 -2.70 -3.42
C TYR A 143 0.18 -3.96 -4.09
N LEU A 144 -1.01 -3.90 -4.70
CA LEU A 144 -1.48 -4.91 -5.64
C LEU A 144 -1.13 -4.45 -7.06
N ALA A 145 -0.34 -5.22 -7.79
CA ALA A 145 0.09 -4.93 -9.15
C ALA A 145 -0.34 -6.04 -10.12
N ASP A 146 -0.45 -5.71 -11.41
CA ASP A 146 -0.59 -6.72 -12.47
C ASP A 146 0.72 -7.50 -12.62
N GLY A 147 0.63 -8.81 -12.85
CA GLY A 147 1.77 -9.68 -13.19
C GLY A 147 2.11 -9.62 -14.67
N ILE A 148 3.19 -10.32 -15.08
CA ILE A 148 3.64 -10.38 -16.47
C ILE A 148 2.62 -11.17 -17.29
N PRO A 149 1.83 -10.52 -18.16
CA PRO A 149 0.87 -11.25 -18.96
C PRO A 149 1.62 -12.03 -20.04
N ALA A 150 1.36 -13.33 -20.15
CA ALA A 150 1.52 -13.98 -21.45
C ALA A 150 0.34 -13.56 -22.35
N SER A 151 0.53 -13.54 -23.67
CA SER A 151 -0.58 -13.25 -24.60
C SER A 151 -1.75 -14.21 -24.34
N ASP A 152 -2.97 -13.69 -24.31
CA ASP A 152 -4.22 -14.45 -24.07
C ASP A 152 -4.28 -15.23 -22.75
N SER A 153 -3.43 -14.87 -21.79
CA SER A 153 -3.36 -15.50 -20.48
C SER A 153 -4.35 -14.94 -19.48
N LEU A 154 -4.57 -15.71 -18.42
CA LEU A 154 -5.33 -15.26 -17.25
C LEU A 154 -4.57 -14.13 -16.56
N ALA A 155 -5.32 -13.17 -16.03
CA ALA A 155 -4.77 -12.14 -15.18
C ALA A 155 -3.97 -12.76 -14.03
N THR A 156 -2.71 -12.34 -13.91
CA THR A 156 -1.84 -12.66 -12.78
C THR A 156 -1.59 -11.38 -12.00
N TYR A 157 -1.26 -11.52 -10.72
CA TYR A 157 -1.09 -10.38 -9.83
C TYR A 157 0.11 -10.60 -8.93
N ASN A 158 0.72 -9.50 -8.49
CA ASN A 158 1.78 -9.49 -7.51
C ASN A 158 1.39 -8.58 -6.34
N VAL A 159 1.69 -9.02 -5.12
CA VAL A 159 1.49 -8.22 -3.91
C VAL A 159 2.85 -7.86 -3.33
N LEU A 160 3.16 -6.56 -3.29
CA LEU A 160 4.41 -6.06 -2.73
C LEU A 160 4.14 -5.40 -1.37
N ARG A 161 4.84 -5.86 -0.33
CA ARG A 161 4.92 -5.18 0.98
C ARG A 161 6.20 -4.35 1.06
N VAL A 162 6.06 -3.10 1.48
CA VAL A 162 7.18 -2.20 1.73
C VAL A 162 7.04 -1.58 3.11
N GLU A 163 8.07 -1.73 3.95
CA GLU A 163 8.14 -1.00 5.22
C GLU A 163 8.52 0.47 4.97
N GLU A 164 7.83 1.36 5.65
CA GLU A 164 7.97 2.80 5.51
C GLU A 164 8.76 3.40 6.68
N ASP A 165 9.68 4.31 6.34
CA ASP A 165 10.53 5.00 7.31
C ASP A 165 9.97 6.42 7.58
N ARG A 166 9.67 6.73 8.85
CA ARG A 166 9.13 8.02 9.32
C ARG A 166 10.14 9.16 9.33
N ARG A 167 11.40 8.90 8.99
CA ARG A 167 12.47 9.89 9.11
C ARG A 167 12.29 11.05 8.12
N GLN A 168 12.31 12.26 8.64
CA GLN A 168 12.32 13.47 7.82
C GLN A 168 13.75 13.80 7.35
N PRO A 169 13.97 14.06 6.05
CA PRO A 169 15.27 14.45 5.54
C PRO A 169 15.61 15.91 5.85
N ALA A 170 16.63 16.16 6.66
CA ALA A 170 17.12 17.51 6.91
C ALA A 170 17.65 18.16 5.61
N GLY A 171 17.02 19.26 5.16
CA GLY A 171 17.49 20.07 4.03
C GLY A 171 17.41 19.41 2.64
N LYS A 172 16.85 18.21 2.53
CA LYS A 172 16.77 17.43 1.29
C LYS A 172 15.35 16.92 1.06
N VAL A 173 15.11 16.38 -0.13
CA VAL A 173 13.92 15.59 -0.44
C VAL A 173 14.30 14.10 -0.41
N ARG A 174 13.44 13.25 0.13
CA ARG A 174 13.58 11.78 0.03
C ARG A 174 12.67 11.25 -1.04
N VAL A 175 13.18 10.36 -1.90
CA VAL A 175 12.38 9.71 -2.94
C VAL A 175 12.62 8.20 -2.88
N ARG A 176 11.53 7.43 -2.79
CA ARG A 176 11.52 5.98 -2.96
C ARG A 176 10.84 5.66 -4.29
N PHE A 177 11.39 4.71 -5.02
CA PHE A 177 10.82 4.22 -6.27
C PHE A 177 10.18 2.85 -6.01
N VAL A 178 8.98 2.64 -6.53
CA VAL A 178 8.26 1.36 -6.46
C VAL A 178 7.88 0.99 -7.87
N HIS A 179 8.40 -0.13 -8.36
CA HIS A 179 8.18 -0.54 -9.74
C HIS A 179 7.19 -1.70 -9.82
N LEU A 180 6.00 -1.40 -10.35
CA LEU A 180 4.82 -2.26 -10.43
C LEU A 180 4.31 -2.42 -11.88
N SER A 181 5.14 -2.11 -12.88
CA SER A 181 4.79 -2.27 -14.29
C SER A 181 5.44 -3.57 -14.80
N PRO A 182 4.65 -4.60 -15.16
CA PRO A 182 5.20 -5.94 -15.34
C PRO A 182 5.95 -6.15 -16.66
N ASP A 183 5.68 -5.35 -17.70
CA ASP A 183 6.24 -5.49 -19.04
C ASP A 183 7.20 -4.35 -19.41
N ALA A 184 7.42 -3.40 -18.50
CA ALA A 184 8.30 -2.27 -18.75
C ALA A 184 9.79 -2.55 -18.51
N GLY A 185 10.16 -3.78 -18.14
CA GLY A 185 11.53 -4.21 -17.83
C GLY A 185 12.19 -3.38 -16.72
N ASN A 186 13.49 -3.59 -16.48
CA ASN A 186 14.17 -2.84 -15.42
C ASN A 186 14.37 -1.37 -15.80
N PHE A 187 14.18 -0.46 -14.85
CA PHE A 187 14.40 0.97 -15.06
C PHE A 187 15.70 1.44 -14.45
N LYS A 188 16.39 2.28 -15.19
CA LYS A 188 17.41 3.19 -14.67
C LYS A 188 16.86 4.61 -14.68
N MET A 189 17.49 5.50 -13.93
CA MET A 189 16.99 6.86 -13.80
C MET A 189 18.10 7.90 -13.66
N TYR A 190 17.79 9.12 -14.09
CA TYR A 190 18.56 10.31 -13.80
C TYR A 190 17.63 11.46 -13.45
N ARG A 191 18.16 12.42 -12.70
CA ARG A 191 17.53 13.72 -12.46
C ARG A 191 18.03 14.73 -13.48
N MET A 192 17.15 15.54 -14.03
CA MET A 192 17.52 16.71 -14.83
C MET A 192 17.67 17.93 -13.89
N ASP A 193 18.75 18.69 -14.04
CA ASP A 193 18.92 19.98 -13.37
C ASP A 193 18.48 21.17 -14.26
N ALA A 194 18.45 22.38 -13.68
CA ALA A 194 18.10 23.62 -14.38
C ALA A 194 19.01 23.97 -15.58
N ASN A 195 20.18 23.34 -15.69
CA ASN A 195 21.13 23.51 -16.80
C ASN A 195 21.03 22.38 -17.83
N ASN A 196 20.01 21.51 -17.73
CA ASN A 196 19.84 20.31 -18.55
C ASN A 196 20.95 19.26 -18.39
N ASN A 197 21.67 19.26 -17.27
CA ASN A 197 22.60 18.19 -16.95
C ASN A 197 21.85 17.00 -16.37
N ARG A 198 22.34 15.80 -16.70
CA ARG A 198 21.84 14.53 -16.16
C ARG A 198 22.64 14.14 -14.92
N LEU A 199 21.95 14.04 -13.80
CA LEU A 199 22.52 13.70 -12.51
C LEU A 199 22.07 12.28 -12.12
N PHE A 200 23.03 11.36 -12.03
CA PHE A 200 22.81 9.96 -11.62
C PHE A 200 23.13 9.72 -10.14
N SER A 201 23.89 10.62 -9.52
CA SER A 201 24.34 10.47 -8.14
C SER A 201 23.17 10.48 -7.16
N GLY A 202 23.22 9.57 -6.17
CA GLY A 202 22.20 9.45 -5.14
C GLY A 202 20.91 8.72 -5.57
N LEU A 203 20.77 8.35 -6.84
CA LEU A 203 19.66 7.55 -7.35
C LEU A 203 20.01 6.05 -7.36
N PRO A 204 19.00 5.15 -7.26
CA PRO A 204 19.22 3.73 -7.50
C PRO A 204 19.79 3.51 -8.91
N ALA A 205 20.80 2.64 -9.02
CA ALA A 205 21.39 2.31 -10.31
C ALA A 205 20.37 1.65 -11.26
N GLU A 206 19.48 0.84 -10.69
CA GLU A 206 18.40 0.16 -11.39
C GLU A 206 17.27 -0.19 -10.39
N ILE A 207 16.04 -0.32 -10.88
CA ILE A 207 14.91 -0.90 -10.14
C ILE A 207 14.23 -1.98 -10.99
N THR A 208 13.99 -3.13 -10.38
CA THR A 208 13.34 -4.29 -11.02
C THR A 208 11.84 -4.30 -10.76
N TYR A 209 11.07 -4.92 -11.65
CA TYR A 209 9.65 -5.16 -11.42
C TYR A 209 9.42 -5.91 -10.08
N GLY A 210 8.40 -5.48 -9.34
CA GLY A 210 8.03 -6.08 -8.06
C GLY A 210 8.94 -5.65 -6.90
N ALA A 211 9.75 -4.60 -7.06
CA ALA A 211 10.65 -4.11 -6.02
C ALA A 211 10.35 -2.65 -5.63
N ALA A 212 10.81 -2.30 -4.43
CA ALA A 212 10.92 -0.92 -3.96
C ALA A 212 12.38 -0.60 -3.63
N SER A 213 12.84 0.58 -4.01
CA SER A 213 14.20 1.03 -3.68
C SER A 213 14.31 1.44 -2.21
N PRO A 214 15.54 1.51 -1.66
CA PRO A 214 15.82 2.41 -0.55
C PRO A 214 15.45 3.85 -0.90
N TYR A 215 15.29 4.69 0.11
CA TYR A 215 15.11 6.12 -0.09
C TYR A 215 16.39 6.78 -0.61
N ALA A 216 16.29 7.44 -1.75
CA ALA A 216 17.29 8.37 -2.27
C ALA A 216 17.10 9.73 -1.62
N GLU A 217 18.17 10.32 -1.08
CA GLU A 217 18.17 11.69 -0.57
C GLU A 217 18.71 12.65 -1.63
N LEU A 218 17.84 13.51 -2.14
CA LEU A 218 18.12 14.39 -3.26
C LEU A 218 18.20 15.84 -2.78
N ASP A 219 19.25 16.52 -3.20
CA ASP A 219 19.40 17.95 -2.97
C ASP A 219 18.33 18.74 -3.76
N THR A 220 17.79 19.82 -3.20
CA THR A 220 16.81 20.66 -3.89
C THR A 220 17.45 21.69 -4.84
N ALA A 221 18.75 21.91 -4.74
CA ALA A 221 19.52 22.73 -5.66
C ALA A 221 19.46 22.15 -7.09
N GLY A 222 19.30 23.06 -8.05
CA GLY A 222 19.12 22.71 -9.46
C GLY A 222 17.71 22.19 -9.80
N ALA A 223 16.75 22.25 -8.88
CA ALA A 223 15.35 21.96 -9.19
C ALA A 223 14.81 22.92 -10.28
N ILE A 224 14.03 22.38 -11.21
CA ILE A 224 13.41 23.12 -12.32
C ILE A 224 12.02 23.52 -11.86
N ASN A 225 11.73 24.83 -11.77
CA ASN A 225 10.44 25.36 -11.30
C ASN A 225 10.00 24.74 -9.96
N GLN A 226 10.94 24.64 -9.00
CA GLN A 226 10.70 24.03 -7.68
C GLN A 226 10.34 22.53 -7.74
N ARG A 227 10.75 21.83 -8.80
CA ARG A 227 10.53 20.39 -8.96
C ARG A 227 11.81 19.64 -9.33
N LEU A 228 11.97 18.46 -8.76
CA LEU A 228 12.96 17.48 -9.18
C LEU A 228 12.36 16.69 -10.35
N VAL A 229 12.92 16.88 -11.55
CA VAL A 229 12.46 16.18 -12.76
C VAL A 229 13.29 14.90 -12.92
N LEU A 230 12.62 13.75 -12.86
CA LEU A 230 13.22 12.43 -12.94
C LEU A 230 12.83 11.79 -14.27
N HIS A 231 13.82 11.26 -14.99
CA HIS A 231 13.64 10.55 -16.24
C HIS A 231 13.98 9.08 -16.04
N TYR A 232 13.17 8.20 -16.63
CA TYR A 232 13.33 6.75 -16.56
C TYR A 232 13.65 6.21 -17.95
N PHE A 233 14.62 5.31 -18.02
CA PHE A 233 15.07 4.72 -19.27
C PHE A 233 15.48 3.25 -19.07
N GLN A 234 15.72 2.56 -20.18
CA GLN A 234 16.11 1.15 -20.19
C GLN A 234 17.49 0.97 -20.84
N GLY A 235 18.21 -0.06 -20.41
CA GLY A 235 19.48 -0.45 -21.04
C GLY A 235 20.58 0.61 -20.88
N ALA A 236 21.22 0.96 -22.00
CA ALA A 236 22.30 1.95 -22.06
C ALA A 236 21.89 3.27 -22.72
N ASP A 237 20.74 3.31 -23.39
CA ASP A 237 20.26 4.52 -24.05
C ASP A 237 19.63 5.49 -23.04
N THR A 238 20.40 6.51 -22.67
CA THR A 238 19.98 7.56 -21.74
C THR A 238 19.24 8.71 -22.43
N LEU A 239 19.20 8.74 -23.77
CA LEU A 239 18.52 9.77 -24.55
C LEU A 239 17.02 9.48 -24.68
N SER A 240 16.66 8.20 -24.78
CA SER A 240 15.26 7.76 -24.90
C SER A 240 14.61 7.54 -23.54
N SER A 241 13.99 8.60 -23.01
CA SER A 241 13.19 8.52 -21.79
C SER A 241 11.87 7.77 -22.06
N LEU A 242 11.59 6.71 -21.29
CA LEU A 242 10.32 5.98 -21.33
C LEU A 242 9.20 6.71 -20.59
N LEU A 243 9.56 7.34 -19.48
CA LEU A 243 8.67 8.06 -18.58
C LEU A 243 9.44 9.24 -18.00
N SER A 244 8.71 10.27 -17.59
CA SER A 244 9.23 11.31 -16.71
C SER A 244 8.23 11.56 -15.58
N THR A 245 8.75 11.84 -14.38
CA THR A 245 7.96 12.28 -13.23
C THR A 245 8.57 13.53 -12.63
N SER A 246 7.74 14.37 -12.03
CA SER A 246 8.22 15.55 -11.32
C SER A 246 7.80 15.51 -9.85
N VAL A 247 8.76 15.68 -8.94
CA VAL A 247 8.54 15.68 -7.49
C VAL A 247 8.72 17.09 -6.96
N PRO A 248 7.85 17.63 -6.09
CA PRO A 248 8.10 18.93 -5.47
C PRO A 248 9.43 18.94 -4.71
N ALA A 249 10.25 19.96 -4.93
CA ALA A 249 11.54 20.14 -4.28
C ALA A 249 11.37 20.76 -2.88
N GLU A 250 10.56 20.13 -2.03
CA GLU A 250 10.22 20.58 -0.67
C GLU A 250 11.16 19.92 0.37
N PRO A 251 12.16 20.65 0.92
CA PRO A 251 13.05 20.09 1.94
C PRO A 251 12.27 19.53 3.14
N GLY A 252 12.75 18.44 3.73
CA GLY A 252 12.06 17.81 4.86
C GLY A 252 10.93 16.86 4.46
N THR A 253 10.67 16.68 3.16
CA THR A 253 9.56 15.83 2.70
C THR A 253 10.06 14.55 2.02
N SER A 254 9.37 13.44 2.30
CA SER A 254 9.56 12.17 1.60
C SER A 254 8.45 11.92 0.58
N TYR A 255 8.80 11.33 -0.55
CA TYR A 255 7.89 10.96 -1.62
C TYR A 255 8.11 9.52 -2.05
N VAL A 256 7.02 8.87 -2.44
CA VAL A 256 7.05 7.58 -3.13
C VAL A 256 6.59 7.80 -4.56
N ILE A 257 7.39 7.32 -5.52
CA ILE A 257 7.02 7.27 -6.92
C ILE A 257 6.66 5.84 -7.26
N VAL A 258 5.39 5.62 -7.59
CA VAL A 258 4.87 4.32 -8.01
C VAL A 258 4.82 4.30 -9.54
N ILE A 259 5.60 3.43 -10.16
CA ILE A 259 5.61 3.23 -11.61
C ILE A 259 4.75 2.01 -11.93
N ASN A 260 3.63 2.16 -12.61
CA ASN A 260 2.70 1.08 -12.92
C ASN A 260 2.08 1.24 -14.32
N GLY A 261 1.15 0.33 -14.65
CA GLY A 261 0.55 0.22 -15.98
C GLY A 261 1.39 -0.61 -16.93
N PHE A 262 0.96 -0.69 -18.19
CA PHE A 262 1.64 -1.49 -19.20
C PHE A 262 2.45 -0.62 -20.16
N LYS A 263 3.67 -1.03 -20.49
CA LYS A 263 4.48 -0.39 -21.54
C LYS A 263 3.91 -0.67 -22.93
N GLY A 264 3.44 -1.89 -23.17
CA GLY A 264 2.85 -2.34 -24.43
C GLY A 264 1.34 -2.49 -24.38
N LYS A 265 0.76 -2.90 -25.50
CA LYS A 265 -0.65 -3.34 -25.58
C LYS A 265 -0.78 -4.76 -25.04
N HIS A 266 -1.88 -5.04 -24.35
CA HIS A 266 -2.18 -6.38 -23.82
C HIS A 266 -3.64 -6.75 -23.96
N ALA A 267 -3.89 -8.05 -24.13
CA ALA A 267 -5.22 -8.64 -24.03
C ALA A 267 -5.19 -9.67 -22.88
N ILE A 268 -5.93 -9.39 -21.81
CA ILE A 268 -5.86 -10.15 -20.55
C ILE A 268 -7.24 -10.72 -20.22
N LYS A 269 -7.30 -12.02 -19.88
CA LYS A 269 -8.53 -12.68 -19.44
C LYS A 269 -8.74 -12.50 -17.94
N ASN A 270 -9.83 -11.85 -17.55
CA ASN A 270 -10.23 -11.69 -16.16
C ASN A 270 -11.50 -12.50 -15.85
N PRO A 271 -11.57 -13.25 -14.73
CA PRO A 271 -12.77 -13.98 -14.36
C PRO A 271 -13.88 -13.02 -13.90
N THR A 272 -15.07 -13.14 -14.49
CA THR A 272 -16.23 -12.26 -14.24
C THR A 272 -17.35 -12.93 -13.44
N GLY A 273 -17.34 -14.26 -13.36
CA GLY A 273 -18.40 -14.99 -12.69
C GLY A 273 -18.24 -16.49 -12.81
N ARG A 274 -19.29 -17.19 -12.39
CA ARG A 274 -19.46 -18.62 -12.65
C ARG A 274 -20.82 -18.84 -13.29
N SER A 275 -20.85 -19.69 -14.31
CA SER A 275 -22.10 -20.15 -14.90
C SER A 275 -22.91 -20.98 -13.89
N GLN A 276 -24.16 -21.33 -14.24
CA GLN A 276 -24.98 -22.23 -13.42
C GLN A 276 -24.34 -23.61 -13.22
N SER A 277 -23.46 -24.06 -14.13
CA SER A 277 -22.71 -25.31 -14.00
C SER A 277 -21.46 -25.18 -13.12
N GLY A 278 -21.17 -23.99 -12.59
CA GLY A 278 -19.99 -23.70 -11.76
C GLY A 278 -18.72 -23.37 -12.55
N THR A 279 -18.78 -23.40 -13.88
CA THR A 279 -17.65 -23.07 -14.77
C THR A 279 -17.31 -21.59 -14.65
N VAL A 280 -16.01 -21.27 -14.53
CA VAL A 280 -15.57 -19.87 -14.48
C VAL A 280 -15.75 -19.21 -15.85
N GLU A 281 -16.41 -18.07 -15.87
CA GLU A 281 -16.58 -17.22 -17.04
C GLU A 281 -15.52 -16.12 -17.05
N TYR A 282 -15.03 -15.78 -18.23
CA TYR A 282 -13.94 -14.82 -18.42
C TYR A 282 -14.33 -13.75 -19.43
N GLU A 283 -13.87 -12.52 -19.20
CA GLU A 283 -13.85 -11.45 -20.18
C GLU A 283 -12.42 -11.17 -20.62
N THR A 284 -12.22 -10.84 -21.90
CA THR A 284 -10.94 -10.32 -22.40
C THR A 284 -10.96 -8.80 -22.32
N ILE A 285 -10.00 -8.23 -21.58
CA ILE A 285 -9.82 -6.79 -21.44
C ILE A 285 -8.61 -6.39 -22.29
N ASN A 286 -8.82 -5.41 -23.16
CA ASN A 286 -7.76 -4.87 -24.02
C ASN A 286 -7.21 -3.59 -23.39
N PHE A 287 -5.91 -3.58 -23.14
CA PHE A 287 -5.17 -2.43 -22.66
C PHE A 287 -4.30 -1.85 -23.77
N GLU A 288 -4.35 -0.54 -23.92
CA GLU A 288 -3.33 0.23 -24.64
C GLU A 288 -2.09 0.41 -23.74
N ALA A 289 -1.02 1.00 -24.28
CA ALA A 289 0.13 1.40 -23.48
C ALA A 289 -0.29 2.51 -22.50
N THR A 290 -0.05 2.27 -21.21
CA THR A 290 -0.57 3.08 -20.09
C THR A 290 0.48 3.30 -18.99
N LEU A 291 1.76 3.02 -19.29
CA LEU A 291 2.87 3.21 -18.36
C LEU A 291 2.88 4.63 -17.80
N ALA A 292 2.82 4.73 -16.47
CA ALA A 292 2.78 6.02 -15.77
C ALA A 292 3.52 5.97 -14.43
N GLY A 293 3.91 7.15 -13.95
CA GLY A 293 4.51 7.33 -12.63
C GLY A 293 3.64 8.23 -11.75
N TYR A 294 3.29 7.74 -10.57
CA TYR A 294 2.44 8.42 -9.60
C TYR A 294 3.28 8.86 -8.41
N VAL A 295 3.36 10.17 -8.17
CA VAL A 295 4.04 10.73 -7.00
C VAL A 295 3.06 10.82 -5.85
N ARG A 296 3.45 10.29 -4.69
CA ARG A 296 2.67 10.30 -3.44
C ARG A 296 3.54 10.82 -2.30
N ARG A 297 2.98 11.63 -1.41
CA ARG A 297 3.69 12.20 -0.26
C ARG A 297 3.70 11.19 0.89
N SER A 298 4.90 10.86 1.37
CA SER A 298 5.13 10.10 2.60
C SER A 298 5.50 11.07 3.75
N TYR A 299 5.91 10.52 4.91
CA TYR A 299 6.27 11.26 6.12
C TYR A 299 7.50 12.17 5.99
#